data_AF-A0A3D5I2E5-F1
#
_entry.id   AF-A0A3D5I2E5-F1
#
_cell.length_a   1.000
_cell.length_b   1.000
_cell.length_c   1.000
_cell.angle_alpha   90.00
_cell.angle_beta   90.00
_cell.angle_gamma   90.00
#
_symmetry.space_group_name_H-M   'P 1'
#
loop_
_entity.id
_entity.type
_entity.pdbx_description
1 polymer ?
#
loop_
_entity_poly.entity_id
_entity_poly.type
_entity_poly.pdbx_seq_one_letter_code
_entity_poly.pdbx_strand_id
1 'polypeptide(L)'
;VVKRVFPLRQRPQPLHKDRTCLNYDIGRCPGVCQEKISPADYQQILRKVSMVFQGRNEELQDLLQQQMVRYSERLDFEAAARVRDQLQGLELLTADQKVALPDASVSRDVIALAADDRVAAVQLFQVRAGKLVGRLGFTADAEAAEPGAILQRVLEEHYSQLDPVELPAEVLLQHPLPEQELLEAWLRDRRGRKVILQVPQRQQKADLIEMVERNAGFELARAQRGAEQQQLSTEDLAQLLELEHPPRRIEGYDISHIQGSDAVASQVVFIDGLPAKQHYRKYKIRSSS
;
A
#
# COMPACT_ATOMS: atom_id res chain seq x y z
N VAL A 1 8.95 11.71 4.99
CA VAL A 1 9.23 12.86 4.10
C VAL A 1 8.13 13.92 4.19
N VAL A 2 6.85 13.61 3.97
CA VAL A 2 5.72 14.56 4.04
C VAL A 2 5.71 15.48 5.27
N LYS A 3 5.90 14.96 6.49
CA LYS A 3 5.94 15.75 7.73
C LYS A 3 7.10 16.78 7.82
N ARG A 4 8.15 16.62 7.01
CA ARG A 4 9.25 17.59 6.92
C ARG A 4 8.90 18.72 5.94
N VAL A 5 8.11 18.41 4.92
CA VAL A 5 7.70 19.34 3.84
C VAL A 5 6.48 20.17 4.28
N PHE A 6 5.51 19.51 4.92
CA PHE A 6 4.29 20.12 5.43
C PHE A 6 4.22 19.92 6.96
N PRO A 7 4.38 20.98 7.76
CA PRO A 7 4.33 20.89 9.22
C PRO A 7 2.95 20.46 9.70
N LEU A 8 2.88 19.34 10.42
CA LEU A 8 1.63 18.76 10.92
C LEU A 8 1.62 18.72 12.44
N ARG A 9 0.43 18.88 13.04
CA ARG A 9 0.23 18.71 14.48
C ARG A 9 0.72 17.33 14.90
N GLN A 10 1.67 17.30 15.83
CA GLN A 10 2.23 16.03 16.35
C GLN A 10 1.58 15.59 17.66
N ARG A 11 0.98 16.51 18.42
CA ARG A 11 0.42 16.23 19.74
C ARG A 11 -0.89 16.99 19.97
N PRO A 12 -1.79 16.47 20.81
CA PRO A 12 -3.01 17.17 21.17
C PRO A 12 -2.80 18.26 22.23
N GLN A 13 -1.87 18.07 23.15
CA GLN A 13 -1.63 18.98 24.26
C GLN A 13 -0.18 19.50 24.25
N PRO A 14 0.09 20.67 24.84
CA PRO A 14 1.44 21.18 25.04
C PRO A 14 2.29 20.20 25.85
N LEU A 15 3.55 20.00 25.43
CA LEU A 15 4.52 19.23 26.21
C LEU A 15 5.02 20.02 27.43
N HIS A 16 5.10 21.34 27.28
CA HIS A 16 5.46 22.29 28.31
C HIS A 16 4.39 23.37 28.37
N LYS A 17 4.12 23.89 29.58
CA LYS A 17 3.13 24.96 29.80
C LYS A 17 3.62 26.31 29.26
N ASP A 18 4.90 26.62 29.46
CA ASP A 18 5.41 27.98 29.27
C ASP A 18 6.35 28.16 28.07
N ARG A 19 6.65 27.08 27.32
CA ARG A 19 7.54 27.15 26.16
C ARG A 19 7.16 26.17 25.06
N THR A 20 7.55 26.47 23.83
CA THR A 20 7.39 25.57 22.69
C THR A 20 8.20 24.30 22.87
N CYS A 21 7.77 23.23 22.19
CA CYS A 21 8.53 21.98 22.17
C CYS A 21 9.48 21.97 20.97
N LEU A 22 10.49 21.11 21.04
CA LEU A 22 11.49 20.95 19.99
C LEU A 22 10.90 20.83 18.58
N ASN A 23 9.76 20.14 18.40
CA ASN A 23 9.13 19.99 17.09
C ASN A 23 8.65 21.30 16.47
N TYR A 24 8.27 22.29 17.29
CA TYR A 24 7.96 23.63 16.82
C TYR A 24 9.24 24.37 16.45
N ASP A 25 10.25 24.33 17.32
CA ASP A 25 11.50 25.06 17.13
C ASP A 25 12.27 24.58 15.88
N ILE A 26 12.17 23.28 15.54
CA ILE A 26 12.73 22.70 14.31
C ILE A 26 11.76 22.72 13.11
N GLY A 27 10.62 23.40 13.22
CA GLY A 27 9.67 23.60 12.11
C GLY A 27 8.84 22.39 11.68
N ARG A 28 8.85 21.28 12.42
CA ARG A 28 8.06 20.07 12.09
C ARG A 28 6.59 20.12 12.53
N CYS A 29 6.26 21.06 13.42
CA CYS A 29 4.92 21.26 13.95
C CYS A 29 4.64 22.77 13.98
N PRO A 30 3.48 23.24 13.50
CA PRO A 30 3.17 24.66 13.53
C PRO A 30 2.70 25.17 14.90
N GLY A 31 2.75 24.33 15.94
CA GLY A 31 2.47 24.75 17.32
C GLY A 31 0.97 24.92 17.64
N VAL A 32 0.10 24.14 17.00
CA VAL A 32 -1.37 24.17 17.22
C VAL A 32 -1.75 24.07 18.69
N CYS A 33 -1.07 23.22 19.47
CA CYS A 33 -1.38 23.01 20.88
C CYS A 33 -1.09 24.23 21.77
N GLN A 34 -0.27 25.18 21.30
CA GLN A 34 0.04 26.44 21.97
C GLN A 34 -0.45 27.65 21.14
N GLU A 35 -1.41 27.43 20.25
CA GLU A 35 -2.07 28.49 19.47
C GLU A 35 -1.11 29.37 18.65
N LYS A 36 0.05 28.82 18.24
CA LYS A 36 1.05 29.54 17.43
C LYS A 36 0.66 29.68 15.95
N ILE A 37 -0.44 29.04 15.54
CA ILE A 37 -1.00 29.10 14.19
C ILE A 37 -2.52 29.23 14.29
N SER A 38 -3.12 30.00 13.38
CA SER A 38 -4.57 30.13 13.32
C SER A 38 -5.22 28.83 12.80
N PRO A 39 -6.48 28.53 13.17
CA PRO A 39 -7.21 27.41 12.61
C PRO A 39 -7.34 27.49 11.08
N ALA A 40 -7.51 28.69 10.52
CA ALA A 40 -7.65 28.90 9.08
C ALA A 40 -6.35 28.58 8.33
N ASP A 41 -5.20 29.03 8.83
CA ASP A 41 -3.90 28.76 8.22
C ASP A 41 -3.54 27.28 8.34
N TYR A 42 -3.86 26.66 9.48
CA TYR A 42 -3.65 25.22 9.65
C TYR A 42 -4.52 24.39 8.69
N GLN A 43 -5.77 24.80 8.45
CA GLN A 43 -6.63 24.17 7.44
C GLN A 43 -6.03 24.26 6.03
N GLN A 44 -5.37 25.36 5.67
CA GLN A 44 -4.69 25.45 4.38
C GLN A 44 -3.55 24.44 4.25
N ILE A 45 -2.77 24.24 5.32
CA ILE A 45 -1.73 23.19 5.35
C ILE A 45 -2.36 21.80 5.19
N LEU A 46 -3.47 21.52 5.89
CA LEU A 46 -4.18 20.25 5.76
C LEU A 46 -4.72 20.00 4.35
N ARG A 47 -5.21 21.05 3.66
CA ARG A 47 -5.66 20.93 2.27
C ARG A 47 -4.51 20.53 1.33
N LYS A 48 -3.34 21.16 1.47
CA LYS A 48 -2.14 20.81 0.69
C LYS A 48 -1.72 19.36 0.96
N VAL A 49 -1.71 18.93 2.22
CA VAL A 49 -1.39 17.54 2.58
C VAL A 49 -2.43 16.57 2.01
N SER A 50 -3.71 16.92 2.05
CA SER A 50 -4.78 16.12 1.45
C SER A 50 -4.58 15.96 -0.07
N MET A 51 -4.17 17.02 -0.77
CA MET A 51 -3.86 16.95 -2.22
C MET A 51 -2.73 15.94 -2.50
N VAL A 52 -1.67 15.92 -1.67
CA VAL A 52 -0.57 14.95 -1.81
C VAL A 52 -1.08 13.51 -1.70
N PHE A 53 -1.90 13.21 -0.68
CA PHE A 53 -2.45 11.87 -0.48
C PHE A 53 -3.52 11.47 -1.50
N GLN A 54 -4.20 12.45 -2.10
CA GLN A 54 -5.14 12.24 -3.21
C GLN A 54 -4.43 12.09 -4.57
N GLY A 55 -3.12 12.26 -4.62
CA GLY A 55 -2.35 12.19 -5.86
C GLY A 55 -2.41 13.46 -6.73
N ARG A 56 -3.03 14.54 -6.25
CA ARG A 56 -3.16 15.84 -6.94
C ARG A 56 -1.87 16.66 -6.83
N ASN A 57 -0.74 16.06 -7.22
CA ASN A 57 0.58 16.65 -7.03
C ASN A 57 0.88 17.74 -8.04
N GLU A 58 0.49 17.58 -9.31
CA GLU A 58 0.68 18.60 -10.36
C GLU A 58 -0.07 19.89 -10.00
N GLU A 59 -1.35 19.76 -9.63
CA GLU A 59 -2.16 20.89 -9.18
C GLU A 59 -1.56 21.59 -7.95
N LEU A 60 -1.04 20.81 -6.99
CA LEU A 60 -0.35 21.37 -5.83
C LEU A 60 0.96 22.07 -6.21
N GLN A 61 1.71 21.52 -7.18
CA GLN A 61 2.94 22.11 -7.68
C GLN A 61 2.67 23.46 -8.33
N ASP A 62 1.64 23.56 -9.18
CA ASP A 62 1.23 24.81 -9.81
C ASP A 62 0.82 25.86 -8.76
N LEU A 63 0.03 25.46 -7.76
CA LEU A 63 -0.38 26.34 -6.66
C LEU A 63 0.83 26.87 -5.87
N LEU A 64 1.78 26.00 -5.53
CA LEU A 64 3.00 26.39 -4.81
C LEU A 64 3.89 27.29 -5.67
N GLN A 65 4.01 27.01 -6.96
CA GLN A 65 4.79 27.83 -7.89
C GLN A 65 4.24 29.26 -7.96
N GLN A 66 2.91 29.39 -8.15
CA GLN A 66 2.23 30.70 -8.14
C GLN A 66 2.41 31.42 -6.80
N GLN A 67 2.28 30.68 -5.69
CA GLN A 67 2.46 31.24 -4.35
C GLN A 67 3.89 31.74 -4.12
N MET A 68 4.91 31.01 -4.60
CA MET A 68 6.31 31.40 -4.50
C MET A 68 6.59 32.67 -5.29
N VAL A 69 6.11 32.76 -6.54
CA VAL A 69 6.24 33.95 -7.39
C VAL A 69 5.65 35.17 -6.69
N ARG A 70 4.42 35.04 -6.17
CA ARG A 70 3.75 36.13 -5.44
C ARG A 70 4.53 36.60 -4.21
N TYR A 71 5.17 35.71 -3.46
CA TYR A 71 6.02 36.10 -2.33
C TYR A 71 7.29 36.79 -2.79
N SER A 72 7.91 36.32 -3.89
CA SER A 72 9.08 36.95 -4.49
C SER A 72 8.79 38.37 -5.00
N GLU A 73 7.65 38.58 -5.67
CA GLU A 73 7.19 39.91 -6.14
C GLU A 73 6.99 40.89 -4.99
N ARG A 74 6.60 40.39 -3.81
CA ARG A 74 6.43 41.17 -2.58
C ARG A 74 7.73 41.31 -1.76
N LEU A 75 8.86 40.82 -2.27
CA LEU A 75 10.16 40.80 -1.59
C LEU A 75 10.16 40.03 -0.25
N ASP A 76 9.21 39.11 -0.05
CA ASP A 76 9.13 38.22 1.11
C ASP A 76 9.93 36.94 0.85
N PHE A 77 11.25 37.07 0.90
CA PHE A 77 12.18 35.98 0.55
C PHE A 77 12.11 34.81 1.53
N GLU A 78 11.75 35.02 2.80
CA GLU A 78 11.59 33.94 3.78
C GLU A 78 10.36 33.08 3.48
N ALA A 79 9.23 33.70 3.11
CA ALA A 79 8.06 32.95 2.66
C ALA A 79 8.33 32.25 1.33
N ALA A 80 8.98 32.91 0.37
CA ALA A 80 9.34 32.30 -0.91
C ALA A 80 10.28 31.09 -0.73
N ALA A 81 11.29 31.20 0.13
CA ALA A 81 12.20 30.10 0.44
C ALA A 81 11.46 28.89 1.06
N ARG A 82 10.51 29.12 1.97
CA ARG A 82 9.67 28.05 2.53
C ARG A 82 8.86 27.33 1.46
N VAL A 83 8.29 28.06 0.50
CA VAL A 83 7.52 27.46 -0.61
C VAL A 83 8.43 26.72 -1.59
N ARG A 84 9.63 27.23 -1.87
CA ARG A 84 10.65 26.54 -2.66
C ARG A 84 11.04 25.20 -2.02
N ASP A 85 11.28 25.17 -0.72
CA ASP A 85 11.61 23.95 0.00
C ASP A 85 10.43 22.96 0.00
N GLN A 86 9.19 23.48 -0.02
CA GLN A 86 7.98 22.66 -0.23
C GLN A 86 7.93 22.02 -1.61
N LEU A 87 8.26 22.78 -2.66
CA LEU A 87 8.35 22.28 -4.05
C LEU A 87 9.40 21.18 -4.19
N GLN A 88 10.63 21.41 -3.70
CA GLN A 88 11.70 20.40 -3.72
C GLN A 88 11.32 19.14 -2.93
N GLY A 89 10.66 19.32 -1.78
CA GLY A 89 10.16 18.22 -0.98
C GLY A 89 9.05 17.42 -1.68
N LEU A 90 8.19 18.10 -2.47
CA LEU A 90 7.16 17.46 -3.29
C LEU A 90 7.77 16.68 -4.45
N GLU A 91 8.78 17.23 -5.11
CA GLU A 91 9.53 16.56 -6.18
C GLU A 91 10.17 15.26 -5.71
N LEU A 92 10.81 15.27 -4.54
CA LEU A 92 11.38 14.06 -3.92
C LEU A 92 10.31 13.02 -3.55
N LEU A 93 9.09 13.45 -3.20
CA LEU A 93 7.97 12.54 -2.97
C LEU A 93 7.43 11.92 -4.27
N THR A 94 7.60 12.59 -5.41
CA THR A 94 7.18 12.12 -6.74
C THR A 94 8.26 11.35 -7.49
N ALA A 95 9.54 11.58 -7.20
CA ALA A 95 10.68 11.05 -7.96
C ALA A 95 10.74 9.51 -7.97
N ASP A 96 10.20 8.84 -6.95
CA ASP A 96 10.14 7.38 -6.86
C ASP A 96 8.91 6.74 -7.54
N GLN A 97 8.01 7.54 -8.14
CA GLN A 97 6.73 7.07 -8.67
C GLN A 97 6.71 7.09 -10.20
N LYS A 98 7.56 6.26 -10.81
CA LYS A 98 7.76 6.10 -12.28
C LYS A 98 6.61 5.43 -13.04
N VAL A 99 5.40 5.45 -12.50
CA VAL A 99 4.22 4.93 -13.19
C VAL A 99 3.24 6.09 -13.25
N ALA A 100 3.32 6.90 -14.30
CA ALA A 100 2.29 7.87 -14.62
C ALA A 100 1.45 7.27 -15.75
N LEU A 101 0.22 6.89 -15.42
CA LEU A 101 -0.74 6.36 -16.40
C LEU A 101 -1.66 7.49 -16.89
N PRO A 102 -2.12 7.44 -18.15
CA PRO A 102 -3.27 8.20 -18.60
C PRO A 102 -4.48 7.78 -17.77
N ASP A 103 -5.38 8.71 -17.47
CA ASP A 103 -6.47 8.55 -16.51
C ASP A 103 -5.99 8.24 -15.08
N ALA A 104 -5.11 9.09 -14.56
CA ALA A 104 -4.63 9.09 -13.18
C ALA A 104 -5.72 9.39 -12.13
N SER A 105 -7.01 9.35 -12.48
CA SER A 105 -8.13 9.44 -11.52
C SER A 105 -8.73 8.07 -11.18
N VAL A 106 -8.42 7.03 -11.96
CA VAL A 106 -9.03 5.70 -11.83
C VAL A 106 -8.19 4.82 -10.91
N SER A 107 -8.84 4.20 -9.91
CA SER A 107 -8.22 3.16 -9.10
C SER A 107 -8.15 1.85 -9.88
N ARG A 108 -6.94 1.29 -10.00
CA ARG A 108 -6.67 0.06 -10.73
C ARG A 108 -5.92 -0.92 -9.87
N ASP A 109 -6.26 -2.18 -9.95
CA ASP A 109 -5.36 -3.24 -9.51
C ASP A 109 -4.80 -3.96 -10.74
N VAL A 110 -3.56 -4.41 -10.66
CA VAL A 110 -2.88 -5.12 -11.76
C VAL A 110 -2.38 -6.44 -11.20
N ILE A 111 -2.83 -7.55 -11.78
CA ILE A 111 -2.46 -8.89 -11.32
C ILE A 111 -1.74 -9.66 -12.42
N ALA A 112 -0.63 -10.29 -12.05
CA ALA A 112 0.10 -11.22 -12.90
C ALA A 112 0.72 -12.31 -12.03
N LEU A 113 1.06 -13.42 -12.67
CA LEU A 113 1.74 -14.55 -12.06
C LEU A 113 2.96 -14.97 -12.86
N ALA A 114 3.87 -15.64 -12.17
CA ALA A 114 4.89 -16.48 -12.75
C ALA A 114 4.78 -17.84 -12.07
N ALA A 115 4.86 -18.93 -12.83
CA ALA A 115 4.72 -20.28 -12.31
C ALA A 115 5.84 -21.19 -12.83
N ASP A 116 6.16 -22.20 -12.03
CA ASP A 116 6.86 -23.41 -12.45
C ASP A 116 5.91 -24.62 -12.38
N ASP A 117 6.44 -25.84 -12.47
CA ASP A 117 5.64 -27.07 -12.45
C ASP A 117 4.92 -27.34 -11.12
N ARG A 118 5.27 -26.63 -10.04
CA ARG A 118 4.75 -26.86 -8.69
C ARG A 118 4.02 -25.65 -8.12
N VAL A 119 4.64 -24.47 -8.19
CA VAL A 119 4.20 -23.26 -7.49
C VAL A 119 4.06 -22.09 -8.45
N ALA A 120 3.01 -21.31 -8.24
CA ALA A 120 2.78 -20.03 -8.86
C ALA A 120 2.99 -18.91 -7.83
N ALA A 121 3.88 -17.97 -8.13
CA ALA A 121 3.97 -16.69 -7.44
C ALA A 121 3.05 -15.69 -8.13
N VAL A 122 2.07 -15.16 -7.40
CA VAL A 122 1.13 -14.16 -7.91
C VAL A 122 1.44 -12.82 -7.27
N GLN A 123 1.44 -11.75 -8.05
CA GLN A 123 1.62 -10.38 -7.57
C GLN A 123 0.42 -9.54 -7.95
N LEU A 124 -0.08 -8.77 -6.98
CA LEU A 124 -1.15 -7.81 -7.15
C LEU A 124 -0.65 -6.42 -6.78
N PHE A 125 -0.58 -5.54 -7.77
CA PHE A 125 -0.18 -4.15 -7.60
C PHE A 125 -1.41 -3.27 -7.51
N GLN A 126 -1.51 -2.52 -6.42
CA GLN A 126 -2.60 -1.59 -6.20
C GLN A 126 -2.16 -0.21 -6.69
N VAL A 127 -2.76 0.26 -7.77
CA VAL A 127 -2.49 1.57 -8.36
C VAL A 127 -3.66 2.50 -8.07
N ARG A 128 -3.40 3.62 -7.41
CA ARG A 128 -4.41 4.63 -7.08
C ARG A 128 -3.90 5.98 -7.53
N ALA A 129 -4.76 6.69 -8.24
CA ALA A 129 -4.43 7.96 -8.86
C ALA A 129 -3.12 7.93 -9.70
N GLY A 130 -2.95 6.89 -10.52
CA GLY A 130 -1.72 6.63 -11.27
C GLY A 130 -0.56 6.04 -10.45
N LYS A 131 -0.57 6.16 -9.12
CA LYS A 131 0.55 5.79 -8.26
C LYS A 131 0.43 4.38 -7.70
N LEU A 132 1.54 3.67 -7.59
CA LEU A 132 1.59 2.40 -6.87
C LEU A 132 1.51 2.64 -5.35
N VAL A 133 0.42 2.19 -4.73
CA VAL A 133 0.18 2.34 -3.28
C VAL A 133 0.36 1.03 -2.52
N GLY A 134 0.31 -0.12 -3.20
CA GLY A 134 0.44 -1.43 -2.57
C GLY A 134 1.03 -2.47 -3.51
N ARG A 135 1.80 -3.40 -2.95
CA ARG A 135 2.27 -4.62 -3.59
C ARG A 135 1.93 -5.78 -2.67
N LEU A 136 1.08 -6.67 -3.15
CA LEU A 136 0.67 -7.87 -2.43
C LEU A 136 1.20 -9.07 -3.20
N GLY A 137 1.85 -9.98 -2.50
CA GLY A 137 2.32 -11.24 -3.07
C GLY A 137 1.49 -12.38 -2.53
N PHE A 138 1.19 -13.35 -3.37
CA PHE A 138 0.49 -14.58 -3.02
C PHE A 138 1.25 -15.77 -3.61
N THR A 139 1.09 -16.92 -3.00
CA THR A 139 1.60 -18.21 -3.48
C THR A 139 0.42 -19.12 -3.70
N ALA A 140 0.41 -19.83 -4.81
CA ALA A 140 -0.63 -20.79 -5.16
C ALA A 140 0.00 -22.04 -5.78
N ASP A 141 -0.70 -23.17 -5.71
CA ASP A 141 -0.28 -24.37 -6.44
C ASP A 141 -0.46 -24.15 -7.95
N ALA A 142 0.58 -24.43 -8.72
CA ALA A 142 0.54 -24.40 -10.18
C ALA A 142 0.11 -25.74 -10.78
N GLU A 143 0.13 -26.82 -9.99
CA GLU A 143 -0.11 -28.18 -10.49
C GLU A 143 -1.49 -28.31 -11.15
N ALA A 144 -1.47 -28.66 -12.44
CA ALA A 144 -2.66 -28.88 -13.29
C ALA A 144 -3.68 -27.72 -13.34
N ALA A 145 -3.28 -26.50 -12.96
CA ALA A 145 -4.15 -25.34 -12.98
C ALA A 145 -3.80 -24.38 -14.12
N GLU A 146 -4.79 -24.01 -14.92
CA GLU A 146 -4.63 -22.96 -15.93
C GLU A 146 -4.31 -21.61 -15.26
N PRO A 147 -3.37 -20.80 -15.79
CA PRO A 147 -2.97 -19.52 -15.20
C PRO A 147 -4.14 -18.60 -14.84
N GLY A 148 -5.15 -18.52 -15.72
CA GLY A 148 -6.37 -17.72 -15.46
C GLY A 148 -7.19 -18.20 -14.25
N ALA A 149 -7.23 -19.52 -14.01
CA ALA A 149 -7.91 -20.09 -12.84
C ALA A 149 -7.17 -19.77 -11.55
N ILE A 150 -5.84 -19.76 -11.57
CA ILE A 150 -5.00 -19.35 -10.43
C ILE A 150 -5.26 -17.88 -10.10
N LEU A 151 -5.25 -17.00 -11.11
CA LEU A 151 -5.56 -15.57 -10.92
C LEU A 151 -6.96 -15.37 -10.33
N GLN A 152 -7.97 -16.09 -10.84
CA GLN A 152 -9.34 -15.97 -10.36
C GLN A 152 -9.45 -16.31 -8.87
N ARG A 153 -8.89 -17.45 -8.43
CA ARG A 153 -8.90 -17.86 -7.02
C ARG A 153 -8.25 -16.82 -6.11
N VAL A 154 -7.10 -16.27 -6.53
CA VAL A 154 -6.40 -15.22 -5.76
C VAL A 154 -7.24 -13.95 -5.67
N LEU A 155 -7.91 -13.54 -6.75
CA LEU A 155 -8.79 -12.37 -6.75
C LEU A 155 -10.02 -12.58 -5.85
N GLU A 156 -10.65 -13.75 -5.91
CA GLU A 156 -11.78 -14.13 -5.06
C GLU A 156 -11.37 -14.08 -3.58
N GLU A 157 -10.28 -14.77 -3.21
CA GLU A 157 -9.77 -14.79 -1.84
C GLU A 157 -9.42 -13.38 -1.37
N HIS A 158 -8.63 -12.65 -2.17
CA HIS A 158 -8.19 -11.30 -1.81
C HIS A 158 -9.38 -10.36 -1.60
N TYR A 159 -10.26 -10.23 -2.60
CA TYR A 159 -11.37 -9.30 -2.52
C TYR A 159 -12.43 -9.75 -1.53
N SER A 160 -12.57 -11.05 -1.22
CA SER A 160 -13.49 -11.56 -0.18
C SER A 160 -13.27 -10.90 1.19
N GLN A 161 -12.03 -10.51 1.49
CA GLN A 161 -11.63 -9.97 2.79
C GLN A 161 -11.63 -8.44 2.86
N LEU A 162 -11.86 -7.72 1.75
CA LEU A 162 -11.75 -6.25 1.71
C LEU A 162 -13.08 -5.54 1.92
N ASP A 163 -13.02 -4.35 2.50
CA ASP A 163 -14.20 -3.47 2.56
C ASP A 163 -14.57 -2.96 1.16
N PRO A 164 -15.87 -2.76 0.86
CA PRO A 164 -16.34 -2.25 -0.45
C PRO A 164 -15.62 -1.00 -0.96
N VAL A 165 -15.17 -0.13 -0.06
CA VAL A 165 -14.48 1.13 -0.39
C VAL A 165 -13.08 0.91 -0.97
N GLU A 166 -12.46 -0.24 -0.70
CA GLU A 166 -11.10 -0.56 -1.14
C GLU A 166 -11.06 -1.18 -2.54
N LEU A 167 -12.22 -1.65 -3.03
CA LEU A 167 -12.37 -2.29 -4.34
C LEU A 167 -12.06 -1.30 -5.48
N PRO A 168 -11.18 -1.68 -6.44
CA PRO A 168 -10.78 -0.82 -7.54
C PRO A 168 -11.91 -0.62 -8.56
N ALA A 169 -11.75 0.38 -9.43
CA ALA A 169 -12.65 0.56 -10.58
C ALA A 169 -12.34 -0.39 -11.73
N GLU A 170 -11.09 -0.81 -11.83
CA GLU A 170 -10.58 -1.62 -12.92
C GLU A 170 -9.55 -2.59 -12.37
N VAL A 171 -9.56 -3.82 -12.88
CA VAL A 171 -8.56 -4.84 -12.58
C VAL A 171 -7.97 -5.30 -13.91
N LEU A 172 -6.66 -5.11 -14.07
CA LEU A 172 -5.90 -5.52 -15.23
C LEU A 172 -5.33 -6.92 -15.00
N LEU A 173 -5.60 -7.81 -15.96
CA LEU A 173 -5.35 -9.23 -15.86
C LEU A 173 -4.29 -9.65 -16.88
N GLN A 174 -3.29 -10.43 -16.46
CA GLN A 174 -2.32 -11.06 -17.38
C GLN A 174 -3.00 -12.10 -18.29
N HIS A 175 -3.98 -12.85 -17.76
CA HIS A 175 -4.70 -13.90 -18.46
C HIS A 175 -6.22 -13.73 -18.29
N PRO A 176 -7.04 -14.14 -19.27
CA PRO A 176 -8.49 -14.18 -19.11
C PRO A 176 -8.88 -15.16 -17.99
N LEU A 177 -9.92 -14.82 -17.23
CA LEU A 177 -10.42 -15.67 -16.14
C LEU A 177 -11.52 -16.61 -16.66
N PRO A 178 -11.61 -17.86 -16.17
CA PRO A 178 -12.68 -18.79 -16.54
C PRO A 178 -14.09 -18.23 -16.34
N GLU A 179 -14.32 -17.56 -15.21
CA GLU A 179 -15.63 -16.99 -14.82
C GLU A 179 -15.57 -15.47 -14.65
N GLN A 180 -14.90 -14.79 -15.59
CA GLN A 180 -14.69 -13.34 -15.51
C GLN A 180 -16.00 -12.54 -15.31
N GLU A 181 -17.07 -12.89 -16.02
CA GLU A 181 -18.36 -12.20 -15.93
C GLU A 181 -18.99 -12.33 -14.54
N LEU A 182 -18.87 -13.50 -13.92
CA LEU A 182 -19.38 -13.76 -12.57
C LEU A 182 -18.60 -12.92 -11.54
N LEU A 183 -17.26 -12.93 -11.64
CA LEU A 183 -16.41 -12.15 -10.77
C LEU A 183 -16.66 -10.64 -10.94
N GLU A 184 -16.82 -10.15 -12.17
CA GLU A 184 -17.15 -8.74 -12.44
C GLU A 184 -18.50 -8.36 -11.82
N ALA A 185 -19.51 -9.22 -11.95
CA ALA A 185 -20.84 -9.00 -11.38
C ALA A 185 -20.80 -8.95 -9.84
N TRP A 186 -20.08 -9.88 -9.21
CA TRP A 186 -19.90 -9.93 -7.77
C TRP A 186 -19.17 -8.69 -7.22
N LEU A 187 -18.07 -8.29 -7.87
CA LEU A 187 -17.31 -7.08 -7.49
C LEU A 187 -18.14 -5.81 -7.67
N ARG A 188 -18.94 -5.73 -8.74
CA ARG A 188 -19.86 -4.61 -9.01
C ARG A 188 -20.93 -4.49 -7.92
N ASP A 189 -21.55 -5.60 -7.53
CA ASP A 189 -22.58 -5.62 -6.48
C ASP A 189 -21.99 -5.14 -5.15
N ARG A 190 -20.86 -5.73 -4.77
CA ARG A 190 -20.19 -5.40 -3.52
C ARG A 190 -19.70 -3.95 -3.45
N ARG A 191 -19.14 -3.42 -4.54
CA ARG A 191 -18.67 -2.02 -4.62
C ARG A 191 -19.81 -1.02 -4.77
N GLY A 192 -20.98 -1.44 -5.24
CA GLY A 192 -22.10 -0.57 -5.61
C GLY A 192 -21.84 0.30 -6.86
N ARG A 193 -20.76 0.04 -7.61
CA ARG A 193 -20.36 0.76 -8.84
C ARG A 193 -19.70 -0.19 -9.82
N LYS A 194 -19.73 0.16 -11.11
CA LYS A 194 -19.11 -0.65 -12.17
C LYS A 194 -17.63 -0.94 -11.87
N VAL A 195 -17.28 -2.22 -11.87
CA VAL A 195 -15.89 -2.73 -11.89
C VAL A 195 -15.65 -3.32 -13.27
N ILE A 196 -14.46 -3.16 -13.83
CA ILE A 196 -14.10 -3.67 -15.16
C ILE A 196 -12.91 -4.62 -15.00
N LEU A 197 -13.06 -5.86 -15.48
CA LEU A 197 -11.96 -6.80 -15.61
C LEU A 197 -11.46 -6.77 -17.06
N GLN A 198 -10.16 -6.50 -17.28
CA GLN A 198 -9.61 -6.38 -18.64
C GLN A 198 -8.26 -7.08 -18.78
N VAL A 199 -8.09 -7.80 -19.88
CA VAL A 199 -6.77 -8.30 -20.37
C VAL A 199 -6.24 -7.30 -21.41
N PRO A 200 -5.33 -6.38 -21.07
CA PRO A 200 -4.80 -5.41 -22.02
C PRO A 200 -3.86 -6.10 -23.03
N GLN A 201 -4.10 -5.88 -24.33
CA GLN A 201 -3.32 -6.55 -25.39
C GLN A 201 -2.16 -5.71 -25.95
N ARG A 202 -2.26 -4.38 -25.97
CA ARG A 202 -1.22 -3.39 -26.37
C ARG A 202 -1.49 -2.05 -25.67
N GLN A 203 -0.50 -1.15 -25.61
CA GLN A 203 -0.48 0.16 -24.91
C GLN A 203 0.10 0.12 -23.48
N GLN A 204 0.33 1.28 -22.86
CA GLN A 204 0.91 1.50 -21.51
C GLN A 204 0.33 0.65 -20.36
N LYS A 205 -0.90 0.12 -20.50
CA LYS A 205 -1.48 -0.83 -19.54
C LYS A 205 -0.79 -2.20 -19.58
N ALA A 206 -0.28 -2.63 -20.73
CA ALA A 206 0.50 -3.86 -20.87
C ALA A 206 1.86 -3.74 -20.17
N ASP A 207 2.51 -2.57 -20.20
CA ASP A 207 3.78 -2.31 -19.49
C ASP A 207 3.64 -2.52 -17.97
N LEU A 208 2.46 -2.24 -17.41
CA LEU A 208 2.16 -2.54 -16.00
C LEU A 208 2.12 -4.03 -15.76
N ILE A 209 1.47 -4.80 -16.63
CA ILE A 209 1.40 -6.25 -16.50
C ILE A 209 2.81 -6.83 -16.57
N GLU A 210 3.63 -6.41 -17.53
CA GLU A 210 5.02 -6.85 -17.64
C GLU A 210 5.85 -6.50 -16.39
N MET A 211 5.60 -5.34 -15.77
CA MET A 211 6.24 -4.97 -14.50
C MET A 211 5.80 -5.89 -13.34
N VAL A 212 4.52 -6.22 -13.25
CA VAL A 212 3.98 -7.12 -12.21
C VAL A 212 4.45 -8.55 -12.43
N GLU A 213 4.44 -9.02 -13.67
CA GLU A 213 4.94 -10.34 -14.08
C GLU A 213 6.43 -10.51 -13.77
N ARG A 214 7.26 -9.50 -14.07
CA ARG A 214 8.68 -9.52 -13.65
C ARG A 214 8.84 -9.61 -12.13
N ASN A 215 8.00 -8.92 -11.35
CA ASN A 215 8.01 -9.05 -9.89
C ASN A 215 7.60 -10.46 -9.45
N ALA A 216 6.59 -11.03 -10.08
CA ALA A 216 6.17 -12.40 -9.82
C ALA A 216 7.30 -13.40 -10.13
N GLY A 217 8.03 -13.21 -11.24
CA GLY A 217 9.20 -14.01 -11.58
C GLY A 217 10.34 -13.89 -10.55
N PHE A 218 10.60 -12.70 -10.02
CA PHE A 218 11.58 -12.53 -8.94
C PHE A 218 11.19 -13.25 -7.65
N GLU A 219 9.90 -13.20 -7.27
CA GLU A 219 9.41 -13.91 -6.08
C GLU A 219 9.38 -15.44 -6.31
N LEU A 220 9.05 -15.92 -7.51
CA LEU A 220 9.16 -17.33 -7.87
C LEU A 220 10.61 -17.82 -7.76
N ALA A 221 11.57 -17.10 -8.36
CA ALA A 221 12.99 -17.44 -8.28
C ALA A 221 13.54 -17.37 -6.84
N ARG A 222 12.92 -16.56 -5.97
CA ARG A 222 13.23 -16.51 -4.54
C ARG A 222 12.63 -17.71 -3.80
N ALA A 223 11.39 -18.05 -4.11
CA ALA A 223 10.71 -19.22 -3.57
C ALA A 223 11.47 -20.51 -3.91
N GLN A 224 11.87 -20.70 -5.17
CA GLN A 224 12.65 -21.86 -5.62
C GLN A 224 13.98 -22.01 -4.86
N ARG A 225 14.71 -20.89 -4.67
CA ARG A 225 15.98 -20.90 -3.90
C ARG A 225 15.79 -21.15 -2.40
N GLY A 226 14.63 -20.80 -1.85
CA GLY A 226 14.28 -21.07 -0.45
C GLY A 226 13.69 -22.47 -0.23
N ALA A 227 13.01 -23.03 -1.23
CA ALA A 227 12.24 -24.26 -1.12
C ALA A 227 13.11 -25.50 -0.85
N GLU A 228 14.29 -25.61 -1.46
CA GLU A 228 15.21 -26.75 -1.19
C GLU A 228 15.65 -26.81 0.28
N GLN A 229 15.83 -25.67 0.93
CA GLN A 229 16.22 -25.60 2.34
C GLN A 229 15.01 -25.74 3.28
N GLN A 230 13.84 -25.24 2.87
CA GLN A 230 12.64 -25.12 3.72
C GLN A 230 11.71 -26.34 3.65
N GLN A 231 11.70 -27.09 2.54
CA GLN A 231 10.91 -28.34 2.42
C GLN A 231 11.40 -29.40 3.41
N LEU A 232 12.72 -29.62 3.49
CA LEU A 232 13.32 -30.49 4.51
C LEU A 232 12.89 -30.06 5.92
N SER A 233 12.86 -28.75 6.18
CA SER A 233 12.47 -28.21 7.49
C SER A 233 10.99 -28.41 7.84
N THR A 234 10.09 -28.45 6.85
CA THR A 234 8.64 -28.64 7.08
C THR A 234 8.26 -30.11 7.18
N GLU A 235 8.95 -30.98 6.45
CA GLU A 235 8.87 -32.43 6.62
C GLU A 235 9.41 -32.86 7.99
N ASP A 236 10.56 -32.33 8.40
CA ASP A 236 11.12 -32.54 9.73
C ASP A 236 10.15 -32.05 10.83
N LEU A 237 9.53 -30.88 10.63
CA LEU A 237 8.51 -30.36 11.55
C LEU A 237 7.28 -31.26 11.63
N ALA A 238 6.81 -31.79 10.49
CA ALA A 238 5.69 -32.72 10.45
C ALA A 238 6.00 -34.01 11.20
N GLN A 239 7.21 -34.55 11.03
CA GLN A 239 7.67 -35.73 11.73
C GLN A 239 7.79 -35.47 13.24
N LEU A 240 8.37 -34.33 13.64
CA LEU A 240 8.52 -33.93 15.05
C LEU A 240 7.18 -33.71 15.77
N LEU A 241 6.18 -33.21 15.05
CA LEU A 241 4.84 -32.94 15.57
C LEU A 241 3.84 -34.06 15.29
N GLU A 242 4.29 -35.18 14.70
CA GLU A 242 3.47 -36.33 14.32
C GLU A 242 2.25 -35.95 13.45
N LEU A 243 2.45 -35.00 12.54
CA LEU A 243 1.42 -34.58 11.59
C LEU A 243 1.35 -35.56 10.41
N GLU A 244 0.13 -35.89 9.98
CA GLU A 244 -0.12 -36.79 8.83
C GLU A 244 0.47 -36.24 7.53
N HIS A 245 0.48 -34.90 7.37
CA HIS A 245 1.04 -34.20 6.21
C HIS A 245 1.82 -32.95 6.65
N PRO A 246 2.87 -32.55 5.91
CA PRO A 246 3.57 -31.29 6.16
C PRO A 246 2.62 -30.08 6.19
N PRO A 247 2.70 -29.23 7.21
CA PRO A 247 1.76 -28.11 7.37
C PRO A 247 2.01 -27.06 6.30
N ARG A 248 1.01 -26.88 5.42
CA ARG A 248 1.06 -25.87 4.34
C ARG A 248 0.93 -24.45 4.86
N ARG A 249 0.05 -24.19 5.83
CA ARG A 249 -0.15 -22.87 6.42
C ARG A 249 0.21 -22.89 7.90
N ILE A 250 1.14 -22.02 8.29
CA ILE A 250 1.58 -21.85 9.68
C ILE A 250 1.29 -20.41 10.11
N GLU A 251 0.56 -20.25 11.21
CA GLU A 251 0.28 -18.95 11.80
C GLU A 251 1.00 -18.81 13.15
N GLY A 252 1.75 -17.72 13.32
CA GLY A 252 2.43 -17.38 14.55
C GLY A 252 1.78 -16.17 15.20
N TYR A 253 1.53 -16.24 16.50
CA TYR A 253 0.94 -15.14 17.28
C TYR A 253 1.94 -14.67 18.33
N ASP A 254 2.35 -13.40 18.24
CA ASP A 254 3.17 -12.74 19.25
C ASP A 254 2.30 -11.79 20.08
N ILE A 255 2.25 -11.98 21.40
CA ILE A 255 1.45 -11.18 22.33
C ILE A 255 2.38 -10.24 23.11
N SER A 256 2.33 -8.95 22.77
CA SER A 256 3.10 -7.91 23.45
C SER A 256 2.23 -7.16 24.46
N HIS A 257 2.59 -7.25 25.74
CA HIS A 257 1.96 -6.49 26.82
C HIS A 257 2.71 -5.18 27.04
N ILE A 258 2.06 -4.05 26.81
CA ILE A 258 2.63 -2.72 27.10
C ILE A 258 1.98 -2.22 28.37
N GLN A 259 2.75 -2.15 29.46
CA GLN A 259 2.27 -1.68 30.77
C GLN A 259 1.63 -0.28 30.63
N GLY A 260 0.31 -0.19 30.86
CA GLY A 260 -0.46 1.06 30.75
C GLY A 260 -1.19 1.31 29.43
N SER A 261 -1.22 0.35 28.49
CA SER A 261 -2.06 0.41 27.28
C SER A 261 -2.62 -0.96 26.89
N ASP A 262 -3.63 -1.00 26.01
CA ASP A 262 -4.19 -2.25 25.47
C ASP A 262 -3.10 -3.19 24.95
N ALA A 263 -3.22 -4.48 25.25
CA ALA A 263 -2.29 -5.49 24.73
C ALA A 263 -2.42 -5.58 23.20
N VAL A 264 -1.31 -5.79 22.50
CA VAL A 264 -1.31 -5.95 21.03
C VAL A 264 -0.82 -7.35 20.69
N ALA A 265 -1.61 -8.09 19.93
CA ALA A 265 -1.17 -9.34 19.32
C ALA A 265 -0.84 -9.11 17.84
N SER A 266 0.32 -9.61 17.40
CA SER A 266 0.73 -9.61 16.00
C SER A 266 0.67 -11.03 15.46
N GLN A 267 -0.10 -11.24 14.39
CA GLN A 267 -0.16 -12.50 13.67
C GLN A 267 0.72 -12.42 12.44
N VAL A 268 1.64 -13.37 12.33
CA VAL A 268 2.44 -13.64 11.12
C VAL A 268 1.95 -14.94 10.50
N VAL A 269 2.03 -15.03 9.18
CA VAL A 269 1.54 -16.17 8.43
C VAL A 269 2.61 -16.63 7.46
N PHE A 270 2.84 -17.93 7.40
CA PHE A 270 3.66 -18.59 6.40
C PHE A 270 2.78 -19.55 5.60
N ILE A 271 2.94 -19.57 4.28
CA ILE A 271 2.27 -20.51 3.37
C ILE A 271 3.37 -21.20 2.55
N ASP A 272 3.37 -22.53 2.55
CA ASP A 272 4.36 -23.40 1.92
C ASP A 272 5.80 -22.99 2.30
N GLY A 273 6.00 -22.68 3.59
CA GLY A 273 7.28 -22.25 4.15
C GLY A 273 7.67 -20.78 3.88
N LEU A 274 6.88 -20.03 3.09
CA LEU A 274 7.19 -18.66 2.69
C LEU A 274 6.35 -17.63 3.46
N PRO A 275 6.93 -16.47 3.86
CA PRO A 275 6.17 -15.43 4.55
C PRO A 275 5.02 -14.86 3.69
N ALA A 276 3.79 -15.03 4.15
CA ALA A 276 2.58 -14.55 3.51
C ALA A 276 2.10 -13.24 4.15
N LYS A 277 2.83 -12.14 3.87
CA LYS A 277 2.65 -10.82 4.49
C LYS A 277 1.24 -10.23 4.36
N GLN A 278 0.54 -10.56 3.29
CA GLN A 278 -0.84 -10.13 3.03
C GLN A 278 -1.84 -10.63 4.09
N HIS A 279 -1.54 -11.75 4.76
CA HIS A 279 -2.36 -12.29 5.84
C HIS A 279 -1.91 -11.83 7.22
N TYR A 280 -0.94 -10.92 7.33
CA TYR A 280 -0.51 -10.42 8.64
C TYR A 280 -1.63 -9.57 9.23
N ARG A 281 -1.86 -9.73 10.54
CA ARG A 281 -2.88 -8.98 11.26
C ARG A 281 -2.31 -8.45 12.57
N LYS A 282 -2.85 -7.32 13.01
CA LYS A 282 -2.61 -6.78 14.36
C LYS A 282 -3.94 -6.68 15.07
N TYR A 283 -4.01 -7.34 16.23
CA TYR A 283 -5.18 -7.35 17.08
C TYR A 283 -4.91 -6.46 18.28
N LYS A 284 -5.84 -5.55 18.58
CA LYS A 284 -5.85 -4.84 19.87
C LYS A 284 -6.73 -5.63 20.84
N ILE A 285 -6.12 -6.16 21.88
CA ILE A 285 -6.81 -6.87 22.95
C ILE A 285 -7.25 -5.82 23.96
N ARG A 286 -8.55 -5.52 23.97
CA ARG A 286 -9.14 -4.63 24.98
C ARG A 286 -9.25 -5.41 26.28
N SER A 287 -8.57 -4.95 27.32
CA SER A 287 -8.78 -5.48 28.67
C SER A 287 -10.01 -4.77 29.25
N SER A 288 -11.07 -5.51 29.56
CA SER A 288 -12.18 -4.97 30.35
C SER A 288 -11.73 -4.87 31.80
N SER A 289 -11.31 -3.69 32.20
CA SER A 289 -11.09 -3.30 33.59
C SER A 289 -11.61 -1.88 33.78
#